data_AF-A0A2I0IJF4-F1
#
_entry.id   AF-A0A2I0IJF4-F1
#
_cell.length_a   1.000
_cell.length_b   1.000
_cell.length_c   1.000
_cell.angle_alpha   90.00
_cell.angle_beta   90.00
_cell.angle_gamma   90.00
#
_symmetry.space_group_name_H-M   'P 1'
#
loop_
_entity.id
_entity.type
_entity.pdbx_description
1 polymer ?
#
loop_
_entity_poly.entity_id
_entity_poly.type
_entity_poly.pdbx_seq_one_letter_code
_entity_poly.pdbx_strand_id
1 'polypeptide(L)'
;MLRRTKETNDKEGRPIFVLPPTDIQVIECEQTEAEHDFYDALFNRSKAQFDQFVEQGKVLHNYANVLELLLRLRQCCNHPFLVMSNTQKYADLNKLARKFLEDSNPDPIALKQIFPSKAYIEEVVEDIRRGENTECPICWESADDPILTPCAHRMCRECLLSSWLSPQSGMCPLCRQMIEKTDLITCPTQSRFRVDVEKNWKESSKVSKLLKCLEWIRKSGSGKKSIVFSQWTSFLDLLEIPLKRRNIGYLRFDGKLAQNQRERVLKEFNDGNQKAVLLMSLRAGGVGLNLTAASNVFLMDPWWNPAVEEQAIMRIHWIGQKRTVTVRKFIVKDTVEERLQQVQARKQRMIAGALTDEEVRSARIEELKMLFR
;
A
#
# COMPACT_ATOMS: atom_id res chain seq x y z
N MET A 1 21.77 -29.44 -0.54
CA MET A 1 21.81 -27.96 -0.64
C MET A 1 22.41 -27.42 0.65
N LEU A 2 23.58 -26.77 0.63
CA LEU A 2 24.20 -26.22 1.84
C LEU A 2 23.59 -24.84 2.14
N ARG A 3 22.88 -24.70 3.26
CA ARG A 3 22.31 -23.43 3.72
C ARG A 3 23.15 -22.89 4.87
N ARG A 4 23.91 -21.81 4.64
CA ARG A 4 24.61 -21.07 5.69
C ARG A 4 23.70 -19.94 6.20
N THR A 5 23.55 -19.84 7.51
CA THR A 5 22.80 -18.78 8.21
C THR A 5 23.74 -17.66 8.67
N LYS A 6 23.19 -16.51 9.10
CA LYS A 6 23.99 -15.40 9.68
C LYS A 6 24.76 -15.83 10.94
N GLU A 7 24.33 -16.92 11.57
CA GLU A 7 24.91 -17.52 12.77
C GLU A 7 25.89 -18.66 12.44
N THR A 8 26.22 -18.86 11.16
CA THR A 8 27.18 -19.91 10.80
C THR A 8 28.59 -19.52 11.21
N ASN A 9 29.22 -20.39 11.99
CA ASN A 9 30.59 -20.25 12.44
C ASN A 9 31.57 -20.97 11.50
N ASP A 10 32.82 -20.49 11.49
CA ASP A 10 33.93 -21.15 10.81
C ASP A 10 34.37 -22.41 11.55
N LYS A 11 35.39 -23.09 11.01
CA LYS A 11 35.95 -24.31 11.60
C LYS A 11 36.61 -24.07 12.98
N GLU A 12 36.91 -22.81 13.31
CA GLU A 12 37.50 -22.39 14.58
C GLU A 12 36.44 -21.85 15.57
N GLY A 13 35.14 -21.95 15.23
CA GLY A 13 34.03 -21.53 16.08
C GLY A 13 33.74 -20.03 16.07
N ARG A 14 34.39 -19.24 15.21
CA ARG A 14 34.15 -17.80 15.08
C ARG A 14 33.04 -17.53 14.07
N PRO A 15 32.18 -16.52 14.28
CA PRO A 15 31.14 -16.18 13.30
C PRO A 15 31.78 -15.76 11.98
N ILE A 16 31.35 -16.38 10.88
CA ILE A 16 31.88 -16.09 9.53
C ILE A 16 31.56 -14.64 9.13
N PHE A 17 30.45 -14.10 9.65
CA PHE A 17 30.02 -12.73 9.40
C PHE A 17 29.71 -12.02 10.71
N VAL A 18 30.40 -10.90 10.95
CA VAL A 18 30.04 -9.97 12.03
C VAL A 18 29.23 -8.85 11.40
N LEU A 19 27.92 -8.84 11.66
CA LEU A 19 27.02 -7.77 11.21
C LEU A 19 26.79 -6.77 12.36
N PRO A 20 26.65 -5.46 12.05
CA PRO A 20 26.21 -4.48 13.05
C PRO A 20 24.85 -4.89 13.64
N PRO A 21 24.52 -4.50 14.87
CA PRO A 21 23.24 -4.88 15.46
C PRO A 21 22.04 -4.28 14.67
N THR A 22 20.89 -4.93 14.82
CA THR A 22 19.60 -4.36 14.41
C THR A 22 18.86 -3.87 15.64
N ASP A 23 18.35 -2.64 15.60
CA ASP A 23 17.50 -2.05 16.64
C ASP A 23 16.06 -1.95 16.10
N ILE A 24 15.14 -2.73 16.67
CA ILE A 24 13.74 -2.79 16.23
C ILE A 24 12.86 -2.07 17.25
N GLN A 25 12.20 -1.01 16.81
CA GLN A 25 11.35 -0.15 17.62
C GLN A 25 9.91 -0.20 17.07
N VAL A 26 8.93 -0.32 17.97
CA VAL A 26 7.52 -0.09 17.64
C VAL A 26 7.21 1.38 17.91
N ILE A 27 6.76 2.10 16.88
CA ILE A 27 6.36 3.49 16.95
C ILE A 27 4.84 3.54 16.99
N GLU A 28 4.32 3.76 18.19
CA GLU A 28 2.90 3.96 18.42
C GLU A 28 2.47 5.32 17.87
N CYS A 29 1.39 5.30 17.08
CA CYS A 29 0.77 6.47 16.49
C CYS A 29 -0.60 6.67 17.14
N GLU A 30 -0.80 7.84 17.74
CA GLU A 30 -2.08 8.29 18.28
C GLU A 30 -2.81 9.05 17.19
N GLN A 31 -4.06 8.66 16.92
CA GLN A 31 -4.89 9.32 15.91
C GLN A 31 -5.32 10.70 16.38
N THR A 32 -5.50 11.61 15.42
CA THR A 32 -6.26 12.84 15.68
C THR A 32 -7.74 12.52 15.88
N GLU A 33 -8.47 13.40 16.57
CA GLU A 33 -9.92 13.22 16.81
C GLU A 33 -10.69 12.95 15.50
N ALA A 34 -10.38 13.69 14.43
CA ALA A 34 -11.02 13.50 13.13
C ALA A 34 -10.67 12.16 12.45
N GLU A 35 -9.44 11.65 12.65
CA GLU A 35 -9.07 10.31 12.15
C GLU A 35 -9.75 9.20 12.96
N HIS A 36 -9.85 9.40 14.28
CA HIS A 36 -10.51 8.47 15.20
C HIS A 36 -12.00 8.37 14.89
N ASP A 37 -12.71 9.51 14.79
CA ASP A 37 -14.12 9.58 14.38
C ASP A 37 -14.39 8.84 13.07
N PHE A 38 -13.53 9.06 12.06
CA PHE A 38 -13.66 8.41 10.76
C PHE A 38 -13.38 6.91 10.84
N TYR A 39 -12.37 6.51 11.61
CA TYR A 39 -12.03 5.11 11.84
C TYR A 39 -13.16 4.37 12.56
N ASP A 40 -13.70 4.94 13.64
CA ASP A 40 -14.79 4.35 14.42
C ASP A 40 -16.05 4.15 13.60
N ALA A 41 -16.42 5.15 12.78
CA ALA A 41 -17.55 5.02 11.87
C ALA A 41 -17.35 3.85 10.88
N LEU A 42 -16.14 3.71 10.32
CA LEU A 42 -15.80 2.61 9.42
C LEU A 42 -15.75 1.27 10.16
N PHE A 43 -15.19 1.23 11.36
CA PHE A 43 -15.06 0.05 12.19
C PHE A 43 -16.42 -0.48 12.63
N ASN A 44 -17.29 0.37 13.17
CA ASN A 44 -18.63 -0.02 13.61
C ASN A 44 -19.47 -0.58 12.46
N ARG A 45 -19.38 0.03 11.27
CA ARG A 45 -20.04 -0.49 10.07
C ARG A 45 -19.47 -1.84 9.65
N SER A 46 -18.15 -1.97 9.63
CA SER A 46 -17.48 -3.22 9.26
C SER A 46 -17.77 -4.34 10.25
N LYS A 47 -17.82 -4.02 11.55
CA LYS A 47 -18.14 -4.94 12.63
C LYS A 47 -19.58 -5.44 12.52
N ALA A 48 -20.55 -4.56 12.30
CA ALA A 48 -21.95 -4.98 12.09
C ALA A 48 -22.10 -5.98 10.92
N GLN A 49 -21.39 -5.75 9.81
CA GLN A 49 -21.38 -6.68 8.68
C GLN A 49 -20.69 -8.01 9.02
N PHE A 50 -19.58 -7.95 9.76
CA PHE A 50 -18.87 -9.15 10.22
C PHE A 50 -19.73 -9.98 11.19
N ASP A 51 -20.37 -9.34 12.17
CA ASP A 51 -21.23 -9.99 13.16
C ASP A 51 -22.42 -10.69 12.49
N GLN A 52 -23.00 -10.08 11.44
CA GLN A 52 -24.02 -10.74 10.61
C GLN A 52 -23.50 -12.05 9.97
N PHE A 53 -22.25 -12.08 9.49
CA PHE A 53 -21.65 -13.30 8.96
C PHE A 53 -21.37 -14.34 10.04
N VAL A 54 -21.05 -13.90 11.26
CA VAL A 54 -20.84 -14.77 12.42
C VAL A 54 -22.16 -15.42 12.85
N GLU A 55 -23.23 -14.65 12.99
CA GLU A 55 -24.57 -15.14 13.35
C GLU A 55 -25.11 -16.16 12.34
N GLN A 56 -24.86 -15.94 11.05
CA GLN A 56 -25.25 -16.86 9.99
C GLN A 56 -24.36 -18.11 9.90
N GLY A 57 -23.25 -18.18 10.63
CA GLY A 57 -22.25 -19.25 10.52
C GLY A 57 -21.52 -19.26 9.16
N LYS A 58 -21.54 -18.15 8.41
CA LYS A 58 -21.04 -18.05 7.02
C LYS A 58 -19.75 -17.22 6.88
N VAL A 59 -18.98 -17.05 7.95
CA VAL A 59 -17.72 -16.27 7.94
C VAL A 59 -16.72 -16.76 6.89
N LEU A 60 -16.46 -18.08 6.85
CA LEU A 60 -15.51 -18.65 5.89
C LEU A 60 -16.05 -18.65 4.45
N HIS A 61 -17.37 -18.69 4.28
CA HIS A 61 -17.99 -18.56 2.96
C HIS A 61 -17.86 -17.12 2.43
N ASN A 62 -17.97 -16.13 3.31
CA ASN A 62 -17.78 -14.71 3.02
C ASN A 62 -16.34 -14.23 3.26
N TYR A 63 -15.36 -15.12 3.22
CA TYR A 63 -13.98 -14.80 3.61
C TYR A 63 -13.39 -13.63 2.82
N ALA A 64 -13.64 -13.57 1.50
CA ALA A 64 -13.20 -12.46 0.66
C ALA A 64 -13.80 -11.11 1.11
N ASN A 65 -15.09 -11.08 1.46
CA ASN A 65 -15.76 -9.89 1.98
C ASN A 65 -15.16 -9.46 3.33
N VAL A 66 -14.88 -10.41 4.23
CA VAL A 66 -14.22 -10.11 5.51
C VAL A 66 -12.82 -9.54 5.30
N LEU A 67 -12.06 -10.08 4.34
CA LEU A 67 -10.74 -9.54 3.98
C LEU A 67 -10.86 -8.13 3.38
N GLU A 68 -11.90 -7.83 2.61
CA GLU A 68 -12.16 -6.48 2.10
C GLU A 68 -12.41 -5.50 3.25
N LEU A 69 -13.25 -5.86 4.24
CA LEU A 69 -13.50 -5.03 5.41
C LEU A 69 -12.21 -4.72 6.18
N LEU A 70 -11.41 -5.76 6.45
CA LEU A 70 -10.11 -5.62 7.11
C LEU A 70 -9.14 -4.77 6.28
N LEU A 71 -9.13 -4.92 4.95
CA LEU A 71 -8.32 -4.12 4.06
C LEU A 71 -8.66 -2.63 4.19
N ARG A 72 -9.95 -2.26 4.22
CA ARG A 72 -10.38 -0.87 4.37
C ARG A 72 -10.00 -0.28 5.72
N LEU A 73 -10.17 -1.04 6.81
CA LEU A 73 -9.75 -0.61 8.14
C LEU A 73 -8.24 -0.34 8.19
N ARG A 74 -7.43 -1.23 7.62
CA ARG A 74 -5.97 -1.07 7.59
C ARG A 74 -5.54 0.09 6.68
N GLN A 75 -6.21 0.30 5.56
CA GLN A 75 -6.00 1.48 4.71
C GLN A 75 -6.30 2.78 5.47
N CYS A 76 -7.36 2.80 6.27
CA CYS A 76 -7.73 3.94 7.10
C CYS A 76 -6.62 4.31 8.10
N CYS A 77 -6.00 3.31 8.75
CA CYS A 77 -4.88 3.51 9.68
C CYS A 77 -3.66 4.18 9.01
N ASN A 78 -3.45 3.97 7.72
CA ASN A 78 -2.40 4.66 6.98
C ASN A 78 -2.81 6.08 6.61
N HIS A 79 -3.96 6.23 5.94
CA HIS A 79 -4.49 7.52 5.54
C HIS A 79 -5.97 7.42 5.15
N PRO A 80 -6.86 8.30 5.65
CA PRO A 80 -8.30 8.29 5.31
C PRO A 80 -8.58 8.35 3.80
N PHE A 81 -7.77 9.09 3.03
CA PHE A 81 -7.89 9.16 1.56
C PHE A 81 -7.76 7.81 0.84
N LEU A 82 -7.14 6.80 1.44
CA LEU A 82 -7.07 5.45 0.86
C LEU A 82 -8.41 4.71 0.90
N VAL A 83 -9.33 5.12 1.78
CA VAL A 83 -10.68 4.56 1.89
C VAL A 83 -11.68 5.41 1.10
N MET A 84 -11.49 6.73 1.08
CA MET A 84 -12.33 7.66 0.34
C MET A 84 -12.20 7.49 -1.19
N SER A 85 -11.19 6.78 -1.66
CA SER A 85 -11.07 6.39 -3.05
C SER A 85 -11.95 5.20 -3.39
N ASN A 86 -12.70 5.35 -4.49
CA ASN A 86 -13.18 4.25 -5.32
C ASN A 86 -14.42 3.44 -4.87
N THR A 87 -15.33 3.95 -4.03
CA THR A 87 -16.58 3.19 -3.78
C THR A 87 -17.82 4.07 -3.56
N GLN A 88 -18.85 3.90 -4.40
CA GLN A 88 -20.23 4.41 -4.14
C GLN A 88 -20.75 3.92 -2.78
N LYS A 89 -20.30 2.73 -2.34
CA LYS A 89 -20.70 2.03 -1.10
C LYS A 89 -20.44 2.83 0.19
N TYR A 90 -19.52 3.80 0.15
CA TYR A 90 -19.14 4.65 1.29
C TYR A 90 -19.51 6.12 1.07
N ALA A 91 -20.49 6.41 0.21
CA ALA A 91 -20.92 7.78 -0.07
C ALA A 91 -21.34 8.55 1.20
N ASP A 92 -21.88 7.87 2.20
CA ASP A 92 -22.25 8.46 3.50
C ASP A 92 -21.02 8.89 4.33
N LEU A 93 -19.89 8.20 4.17
CA LEU A 93 -18.62 8.58 4.80
C LEU A 93 -18.03 9.85 4.16
N ASN A 94 -18.50 10.27 2.98
CA ASN A 94 -18.07 11.54 2.40
C ASN A 94 -18.47 12.76 3.25
N LYS A 95 -19.52 12.65 4.10
CA LYS A 95 -19.88 13.71 5.05
C LYS A 95 -18.84 13.83 6.18
N LEU A 96 -18.37 12.69 6.70
CA LEU A 96 -17.29 12.66 7.71
C LEU A 96 -15.93 13.04 7.11
N ALA A 97 -15.70 12.66 5.85
CA ALA A 97 -14.53 13.12 5.10
C ALA A 97 -14.48 14.64 4.95
N ARG A 98 -15.64 15.32 4.79
CA ARG A 98 -15.69 16.79 4.79
C ARG A 98 -15.30 17.36 6.16
N LYS A 99 -15.81 16.78 7.26
CA LYS A 99 -15.38 17.14 8.63
C LYS A 99 -13.87 16.95 8.84
N PHE A 100 -13.27 15.90 8.27
CA PHE A 100 -11.82 15.69 8.29
C PHE A 100 -11.05 16.79 7.55
N LEU A 101 -11.62 17.36 6.48
CA LEU A 101 -11.03 18.43 5.68
C LEU A 101 -11.26 19.85 6.26
N GLU A 102 -12.18 20.02 7.21
CA GLU A 102 -12.71 21.32 7.66
C GLU A 102 -11.90 22.07 8.76
N ASP A 103 -10.60 21.78 8.93
CA ASP A 103 -9.71 22.59 9.82
C ASP A 103 -8.96 23.72 9.07
N SER A 104 -9.18 23.88 7.77
CA SER A 104 -8.70 25.03 7.02
C SER A 104 -9.88 25.94 6.73
N ASN A 105 -9.82 27.15 7.31
CA ASN A 105 -10.76 28.25 7.18
C ASN A 105 -11.55 28.20 5.85
N PRO A 106 -12.89 28.03 5.86
CA PRO A 106 -13.65 27.97 4.62
C PRO A 106 -13.87 29.39 4.11
N ASP A 107 -13.04 29.85 3.17
CA ASP A 107 -13.42 30.95 2.30
C ASP A 107 -14.49 30.46 1.31
N PRO A 108 -15.71 31.01 1.32
CA PRO A 108 -16.79 30.52 0.50
C PRO A 108 -16.78 31.25 -0.84
N ILE A 109 -15.88 30.93 -1.78
CA ILE A 109 -16.01 31.37 -3.19
C ILE A 109 -15.25 30.44 -4.15
N ALA A 110 -15.92 30.17 -5.28
CA ALA A 110 -15.42 29.67 -6.57
C ALA A 110 -15.35 28.15 -6.81
N LEU A 111 -16.52 27.51 -6.77
CA LEU A 111 -16.89 26.55 -7.83
C LEU A 111 -17.09 27.34 -9.13
N LYS A 112 -16.04 27.49 -9.95
CA LYS A 112 -16.18 27.84 -11.36
C LYS A 112 -15.48 26.81 -12.24
N GLN A 113 -16.26 26.34 -13.20
CA GLN A 113 -15.98 25.33 -14.20
C GLN A 113 -14.75 25.65 -15.04
N ILE A 114 -13.99 24.61 -15.40
CA ILE A 114 -13.40 24.49 -16.74
C ILE A 114 -13.83 23.13 -17.26
N PHE A 115 -14.86 23.13 -18.10
CA PHE A 115 -15.24 21.99 -18.94
C PHE A 115 -14.86 22.31 -20.40
N PRO A 116 -14.36 21.33 -21.17
CA PRO A 116 -14.41 21.38 -22.64
C PRO A 116 -15.87 21.29 -23.13
N SER A 117 -16.13 21.71 -24.37
CA SER A 117 -17.45 22.08 -24.91
C SER A 117 -18.57 21.03 -24.77
N LYS A 118 -19.78 21.55 -24.53
CA LYS A 118 -21.05 20.87 -24.20
C LYS A 118 -21.47 19.71 -25.13
N ALA A 119 -21.14 19.78 -26.43
CA ALA A 119 -21.50 18.75 -27.41
C ALA A 119 -20.72 17.43 -27.24
N TYR A 120 -19.46 17.50 -26.80
CA TYR A 120 -18.61 16.32 -26.61
C TYR A 120 -18.89 15.58 -25.30
N ILE A 121 -19.41 16.30 -24.29
CA ILE A 121 -19.76 15.74 -22.99
C ILE A 121 -21.11 15.04 -23.03
N GLU A 122 -22.09 15.57 -23.79
CA GLU A 122 -23.42 14.95 -23.89
C GLU A 122 -23.37 13.58 -24.61
N GLU A 123 -22.51 13.41 -25.62
CA GLU A 123 -22.31 12.13 -26.34
C GLU A 123 -21.61 11.07 -25.46
N VAL A 124 -20.52 11.44 -24.77
CA VAL A 124 -19.76 10.52 -23.89
C VAL A 124 -20.51 10.18 -22.59
N VAL A 125 -21.42 11.04 -22.13
CA VAL A 125 -22.25 10.84 -20.93
C VAL A 125 -23.44 9.90 -21.20
N GLU A 126 -23.94 9.79 -22.43
CA GLU A 126 -24.97 8.80 -22.76
C GLU A 126 -24.43 7.37 -22.85
N ASP A 127 -23.22 7.17 -23.40
CA ASP A 127 -22.63 5.83 -23.54
C ASP A 127 -22.18 5.23 -22.20
N ILE A 128 -21.74 6.05 -21.24
CA ILE A 128 -21.38 5.61 -19.87
C ILE A 128 -22.65 5.32 -19.02
N ARG A 129 -23.80 5.96 -19.32
CA ARG A 129 -25.06 5.77 -18.59
C ARG A 129 -25.73 4.40 -18.84
N ARG A 130 -25.29 3.62 -19.83
CA ARG A 130 -25.90 2.31 -20.17
C ARG A 130 -25.30 1.07 -19.51
N GLY A 131 -24.30 1.20 -18.63
CA GLY A 131 -24.12 0.22 -17.54
C GLY A 131 -22.72 -0.37 -17.34
N GLU A 132 -22.28 -0.27 -16.09
CA GLU A 132 -21.78 -1.38 -15.26
C GLU A 132 -20.67 -2.25 -15.86
N ASN A 133 -19.42 -1.79 -15.82
CA ASN A 133 -18.27 -2.63 -15.42
C ASN A 133 -16.99 -1.79 -15.27
N THR A 134 -16.62 -1.50 -14.01
CA THR A 134 -15.31 -0.93 -13.66
C THR A 134 -14.20 -1.97 -13.56
N GLU A 135 -14.57 -3.23 -13.71
CA GLU A 135 -13.70 -4.38 -13.62
C GLU A 135 -13.04 -4.66 -14.97
N CYS A 136 -11.79 -5.10 -14.91
CA CYS A 136 -11.11 -5.57 -16.09
C CYS A 136 -11.63 -6.96 -16.46
N PRO A 137 -12.04 -7.19 -17.71
CA PRO A 137 -12.56 -8.48 -18.18
C PRO A 137 -11.51 -9.62 -18.20
N ILE A 138 -10.24 -9.29 -17.99
CA ILE A 138 -9.13 -10.25 -18.04
C ILE A 138 -8.76 -10.67 -16.61
N CYS A 139 -8.53 -9.71 -15.71
CA CYS A 139 -8.15 -10.01 -14.33
C CYS A 139 -9.32 -10.03 -13.35
N TRP A 140 -10.52 -9.61 -13.76
CA TRP A 140 -11.73 -9.55 -12.93
C TRP A 140 -11.59 -8.69 -11.66
N GLU A 141 -10.58 -7.82 -11.64
CA GLU A 141 -10.36 -6.83 -10.59
C GLU A 141 -10.71 -5.43 -11.11
N SER A 142 -10.83 -4.44 -10.20
CA SER A 142 -10.90 -3.03 -10.59
C SER A 142 -9.73 -2.67 -11.49
N ALA A 143 -10.00 -2.13 -12.68
CA ALA A 143 -8.95 -1.91 -13.67
C ALA A 143 -7.88 -0.91 -13.18
N ASP A 144 -6.66 -1.39 -12.92
CA ASP A 144 -5.46 -0.55 -12.67
C ASP A 144 -4.90 -0.09 -14.02
N ASP A 145 -4.64 1.21 -14.16
CA ASP A 145 -4.35 1.89 -15.43
C ASP A 145 -5.33 1.49 -16.57
N PRO A 146 -6.63 1.87 -16.45
CA PRO A 146 -7.64 1.49 -17.42
C PRO A 146 -7.39 2.15 -18.77
N ILE A 147 -7.44 1.34 -19.82
CA ILE A 147 -7.42 1.77 -21.22
C ILE A 147 -8.75 1.43 -21.88
N LEU A 148 -9.11 2.27 -22.86
CA LEU A 148 -10.20 2.03 -23.79
C LEU A 148 -9.59 1.65 -25.13
N THR A 149 -9.95 0.49 -25.64
CA THR A 149 -9.59 0.08 -27.00
C THR A 149 -10.44 0.85 -28.03
N PRO A 150 -10.01 0.94 -29.30
CA PRO A 150 -10.82 1.50 -30.38
C PRO A 150 -12.20 0.83 -30.55
N CYS A 151 -12.31 -0.43 -30.13
CA CYS A 151 -13.57 -1.18 -30.09
C CYS A 151 -14.39 -0.95 -28.81
N ALA A 152 -14.13 0.14 -28.09
CA ALA A 152 -14.81 0.57 -26.87
C ALA A 152 -14.78 -0.43 -25.71
N HIS A 153 -13.81 -1.34 -25.68
CA HIS A 153 -13.65 -2.29 -24.57
C HIS A 153 -12.65 -1.76 -23.55
N ARG A 154 -13.07 -1.75 -22.29
CA ARG A 154 -12.26 -1.28 -21.16
C ARG A 154 -11.53 -2.42 -20.46
N MET A 155 -10.24 -2.28 -20.18
CA MET A 155 -9.44 -3.25 -19.42
C MET A 155 -8.14 -2.63 -18.87
N CYS A 156 -7.39 -3.34 -18.02
CA CYS A 156 -6.06 -2.91 -17.60
C CYS A 156 -5.11 -2.88 -18.80
N ARG A 157 -4.24 -1.85 -18.89
CA ARG A 157 -3.21 -1.77 -19.93
C ARG A 157 -2.33 -3.01 -19.96
N GLU A 158 -1.85 -3.44 -18.80
CA GLU A 158 -0.96 -4.59 -18.68
C GLU A 158 -1.66 -5.88 -19.12
N CYS A 159 -2.90 -6.11 -18.69
CA CYS A 159 -3.66 -7.29 -19.09
C CYS A 159 -3.89 -7.38 -20.60
N LEU A 160 -4.18 -6.27 -21.29
CA LEU A 160 -4.30 -6.26 -22.74
C LEU A 160 -2.97 -6.58 -23.42
N LEU A 161 -1.90 -5.87 -23.04
CA LEU A 161 -0.59 -6.05 -23.68
C LEU A 161 -0.02 -7.45 -23.46
N SER A 162 -0.24 -8.04 -22.28
CA SER A 162 0.15 -9.43 -21.99
C SER A 162 -0.66 -10.47 -22.76
N SER A 163 -1.85 -10.12 -23.28
CA SER A 163 -2.64 -11.01 -24.12
C SER A 163 -2.16 -11.06 -25.58
N TRP A 164 -1.28 -10.14 -25.98
CA TRP A 164 -0.77 -10.05 -27.35
C TRP A 164 0.49 -10.90 -27.54
N LEU A 165 0.57 -11.56 -28.70
CA LEU A 165 1.78 -12.29 -29.13
C LEU A 165 2.89 -11.36 -29.63
N SER A 166 2.53 -10.15 -30.07
CA SER A 166 3.45 -9.13 -30.59
C SER A 166 3.43 -7.88 -29.68
N PRO A 167 4.56 -7.20 -29.48
CA PRO A 167 4.66 -6.05 -28.58
C PRO A 167 4.02 -4.75 -29.11
N GLN A 168 3.64 -4.69 -30.38
CA GLN A 168 3.12 -3.47 -31.04
C GLN A 168 1.66 -3.57 -31.47
N SER A 169 1.14 -4.78 -31.68
CA SER A 169 -0.24 -4.98 -32.10
C SER A 169 -0.75 -6.35 -31.69
N GLY A 170 -2.06 -6.48 -31.56
CA GLY A 170 -2.70 -7.75 -31.25
C GLY A 170 -4.21 -7.66 -31.21
N MET A 171 -4.86 -8.79 -30.96
CA MET A 171 -6.32 -8.88 -30.95
C MET A 171 -6.89 -8.43 -29.61
N CYS A 172 -8.06 -7.80 -29.65
CA CYS A 172 -8.87 -7.55 -28.46
C CYS A 172 -9.32 -8.89 -27.83
N PRO A 173 -9.10 -9.13 -26.53
CA PRO A 173 -9.53 -10.37 -25.88
C PRO A 173 -11.06 -10.57 -25.83
N LEU A 174 -11.84 -9.49 -25.99
CA LEU A 174 -13.30 -9.54 -25.93
C LEU A 174 -13.95 -9.72 -27.32
N CYS A 175 -13.57 -8.91 -28.30
CA CYS A 175 -14.19 -8.93 -29.63
C CYS A 175 -13.26 -9.37 -30.76
N ARG A 176 -12.00 -9.70 -30.47
CA ARG A 176 -10.96 -10.13 -31.42
C ARG A 176 -10.60 -9.13 -32.52
N GLN A 177 -11.07 -7.89 -32.43
CA GLN A 177 -10.65 -6.82 -33.35
C GLN A 177 -9.14 -6.57 -33.22
N MET A 178 -8.48 -6.38 -34.36
CA MET A 178 -7.05 -6.05 -34.40
C MET A 178 -6.84 -4.63 -33.89
N ILE A 179 -5.91 -4.45 -32.96
CA ILE A 179 -5.62 -3.18 -32.28
C ILE A 179 -4.12 -2.91 -32.36
N GLU A 180 -3.75 -1.68 -32.69
CA GLU A 180 -2.37 -1.20 -32.56
C GLU A 180 -2.17 -0.47 -31.23
N LYS A 181 -0.96 -0.55 -30.68
CA LYS A 181 -0.63 0.04 -29.37
C LYS A 181 -0.83 1.57 -29.33
N THR A 182 -0.67 2.24 -30.47
CA THR A 182 -0.85 3.69 -30.65
C THR A 182 -2.30 4.12 -30.53
N ASP A 183 -3.24 3.22 -30.80
CA ASP A 183 -4.67 3.51 -30.85
C ASP A 183 -5.34 3.33 -29.48
N LEU A 184 -4.57 2.94 -28.46
CA LEU A 184 -5.05 2.75 -27.10
C LEU A 184 -5.28 4.11 -26.43
N ILE A 185 -6.55 4.40 -26.14
CA ILE A 185 -6.93 5.61 -25.44
C ILE A 185 -6.78 5.32 -23.94
N THR A 186 -5.89 6.03 -23.28
CA THR A 186 -5.84 5.99 -21.80
C THR A 186 -7.13 6.61 -21.30
N CYS A 187 -7.96 5.84 -20.59
CA CYS A 187 -9.11 6.42 -19.94
C CYS A 187 -8.59 7.51 -19.00
N PRO A 188 -9.19 8.71 -18.97
CA PRO A 188 -8.82 9.71 -17.96
C PRO A 188 -9.01 9.04 -16.61
N THR A 189 -7.88 8.66 -16.01
CA THR A 189 -7.86 8.27 -14.61
C THR A 189 -8.21 9.56 -13.91
N GLN A 190 -9.48 9.72 -13.54
CA GLN A 190 -9.78 10.46 -12.33
C GLN A 190 -8.72 9.99 -11.34
N SER A 191 -7.98 10.93 -10.74
CA SER A 191 -7.01 10.67 -9.69
C SER A 191 -7.42 9.41 -8.93
N ARG A 192 -6.47 8.50 -8.62
CA ARG A 192 -6.78 7.29 -7.82
C ARG A 192 -7.57 7.64 -6.55
N PHE A 193 -7.56 8.90 -6.15
CA PHE A 193 -8.40 9.53 -5.15
C PHE A 193 -9.52 10.36 -5.78
N ARG A 194 -10.75 10.20 -5.28
CA ARG A 194 -11.92 10.99 -5.69
C ARG A 194 -11.79 12.50 -5.37
N VAL A 195 -10.82 12.87 -4.55
CA VAL A 195 -10.52 14.22 -4.10
C VAL A 195 -9.17 14.64 -4.66
N ASP A 196 -9.02 15.92 -5.00
CA ASP A 196 -7.73 16.53 -5.27
C ASP A 196 -6.89 16.51 -3.96
N VAL A 197 -6.08 15.46 -3.82
CA VAL A 197 -5.26 15.21 -2.64
C VAL A 197 -4.15 16.23 -2.46
N GLU A 198 -3.72 16.89 -3.55
CA GLU A 198 -2.70 17.94 -3.45
C GLU A 198 -3.28 19.22 -2.89
N LYS A 199 -4.50 19.60 -3.26
CA LYS A 199 -5.16 20.78 -2.68
C LYS A 199 -5.67 20.54 -1.27
N ASN A 200 -6.25 19.36 -1.02
CA ASN A 200 -6.90 19.03 0.25
C ASN A 200 -5.99 18.23 1.21
N TRP A 201 -4.67 18.30 1.03
CA TRP A 201 -3.74 17.49 1.80
C TRP A 201 -3.83 17.78 3.30
N LYS A 202 -4.13 16.74 4.08
CA LYS A 202 -4.02 16.73 5.54
C LYS A 202 -3.17 15.54 5.94
N GLU A 203 -2.13 15.76 6.74
CA GLU A 203 -1.22 14.70 7.18
C GLU A 203 -1.95 13.74 8.12
N SER A 204 -1.85 12.43 7.86
CA SER A 204 -2.27 11.43 8.84
C SER A 204 -1.26 11.30 9.99
N SER A 205 -1.70 10.71 11.10
CA SER A 205 -0.85 10.52 12.29
C SER A 205 0.45 9.75 12.00
N LYS A 206 0.37 8.70 11.16
CA LYS A 206 1.57 7.96 10.70
C LYS A 206 2.49 8.82 9.85
N VAL A 207 1.92 9.59 8.91
CA VAL A 207 2.70 10.45 8.01
C VAL A 207 3.40 11.53 8.81
N SER A 208 2.72 12.18 9.75
CA SER A 208 3.31 13.19 10.64
C SER A 208 4.50 12.63 11.44
N LYS A 209 4.34 11.44 12.05
CA LYS A 209 5.43 10.77 12.79
C LYS A 209 6.59 10.38 11.88
N LEU A 210 6.32 9.83 10.69
CA LEU A 210 7.35 9.51 9.70
C LEU A 210 8.17 10.75 9.33
N LEU A 211 7.50 11.86 9.00
CA LEU A 211 8.17 13.09 8.60
C LEU A 211 9.06 13.65 9.73
N LYS A 212 8.58 13.62 10.99
CA LYS A 212 9.39 14.00 12.17
C LYS A 212 10.65 13.15 12.28
N CYS A 213 10.55 11.83 12.07
CA CYS A 213 11.71 10.95 12.09
C CYS A 213 12.69 11.23 10.94
N LEU A 214 12.19 11.41 9.71
CA LEU A 214 13.02 11.71 8.54
C LEU A 214 13.74 13.05 8.70
N GLU A 215 13.06 14.07 9.23
CA GLU A 215 13.66 15.37 9.51
C GLU A 215 14.73 15.30 10.60
N TRP A 216 14.50 14.53 11.66
CA TRP A 216 15.50 14.31 12.71
C TRP A 216 16.76 13.64 12.15
N ILE A 217 16.60 12.62 11.28
CA ILE A 217 17.73 11.97 10.60
C ILE A 217 18.47 12.97 9.70
N ARG A 218 17.73 13.81 8.96
CA ARG A 218 18.30 14.85 8.09
C ARG A 218 19.08 15.88 8.91
N LYS A 219 18.51 16.40 10.00
CA LYS A 219 19.14 17.38 10.91
C LYS A 219 20.39 16.84 11.61
N SER A 220 20.43 15.53 11.88
CA SER A 220 21.61 14.90 12.49
C SER A 220 22.86 14.92 11.59
N GLY A 221 22.76 15.33 10.31
CA GLY A 221 23.89 15.46 9.39
C GLY A 221 24.59 14.14 9.03
N SER A 222 24.09 13.00 9.51
CA SER A 222 24.75 11.70 9.41
C SER A 222 24.82 11.10 7.99
N GLY A 223 24.12 11.70 7.02
CA GLY A 223 24.00 11.17 5.65
C GLY A 223 23.39 9.77 5.61
N LYS A 224 22.63 9.37 6.63
CA LYS A 224 22.00 8.04 6.72
C LYS A 224 20.80 7.97 5.78
N LYS A 225 20.82 6.98 4.89
CA LYS A 225 19.70 6.71 3.97
C LYS A 225 18.61 5.90 4.65
N SER A 226 17.39 6.11 4.20
CA SER A 226 16.17 5.57 4.78
C SER A 226 15.33 4.88 3.73
N ILE A 227 14.74 3.73 4.07
CA ILE A 227 13.75 3.05 3.22
C ILE A 227 12.40 3.07 3.93
N VAL A 228 11.37 3.51 3.23
CA VAL A 228 9.99 3.52 3.70
C VAL A 228 9.22 2.46 2.94
N PHE A 229 8.81 1.43 3.67
CA PHE A 229 8.02 0.32 3.17
C PHE A 229 6.54 0.54 3.43
N SER A 230 5.74 0.25 2.41
CA SER A 230 4.28 0.15 2.50
C SER A 230 3.84 -1.02 1.63
N GLN A 231 2.79 -1.72 2.02
CA GLN A 231 2.15 -2.68 1.12
C GLN A 231 1.30 -2.03 0.04
N TRP A 232 0.80 -0.81 0.28
CA TRP A 232 -0.07 -0.08 -0.65
C TRP A 232 0.75 0.93 -1.44
N THR A 233 0.83 0.73 -2.76
CA THR A 233 1.44 1.69 -3.68
C THR A 233 0.70 3.02 -3.67
N SER A 234 -0.63 3.00 -3.54
CA SER A 234 -1.47 4.20 -3.33
C SER A 234 -1.05 5.01 -2.11
N PHE A 235 -0.58 4.37 -1.04
CA PHE A 235 -0.06 5.11 0.11
C PHE A 235 1.31 5.72 -0.19
N LEU A 236 2.16 5.05 -0.97
CA LEU A 236 3.42 5.64 -1.44
C LEU A 236 3.17 6.90 -2.27
N ASP A 237 2.12 6.93 -3.10
CA ASP A 237 1.73 8.15 -3.83
C ASP A 237 1.37 9.30 -2.89
N LEU A 238 0.64 9.01 -1.81
CA LEU A 238 0.31 10.02 -0.79
C LEU A 238 1.55 10.52 -0.06
N LEU A 239 2.54 9.66 0.20
CA LEU A 239 3.80 10.04 0.84
C LEU A 239 4.65 10.98 -0.03
N GLU A 240 4.51 10.94 -1.35
CA GLU A 240 5.23 11.87 -2.23
C GLU A 240 4.86 13.33 -1.99
N ILE A 241 3.59 13.61 -1.65
CA ILE A 241 3.07 14.97 -1.46
C ILE A 241 3.83 15.72 -0.35
N PRO A 242 3.86 15.25 0.91
CA PRO A 242 4.58 15.93 1.98
C PRO A 242 6.10 15.89 1.78
N LEU A 243 6.66 14.84 1.17
CA LEU A 243 8.09 14.76 0.87
C LEU A 243 8.51 15.86 -0.12
N LYS A 244 7.71 16.10 -1.19
CA LYS A 244 7.92 17.21 -2.13
C LYS A 244 7.79 18.57 -1.42
N ARG A 245 6.71 18.78 -0.65
CA ARG A 245 6.46 20.04 0.06
C ARG A 245 7.59 20.41 1.03
N ARG A 246 8.22 19.43 1.67
CA ARG A 246 9.33 19.63 2.62
C ARG A 246 10.72 19.52 1.97
N ASN A 247 10.76 19.44 0.64
CA ASN A 247 11.97 19.29 -0.17
C ASN A 247 12.88 18.16 0.32
N ILE A 248 12.29 17.01 0.64
CA ILE A 248 13.02 15.80 1.01
C ILE A 248 13.23 14.98 -0.26
N GLY A 249 14.48 14.87 -0.71
CA GLY A 249 14.82 14.09 -1.90
C GLY A 249 14.50 12.61 -1.69
N TYR A 250 13.67 12.05 -2.57
CA TYR A 250 13.24 10.66 -2.52
C TYR A 250 13.31 9.97 -3.88
N LEU A 251 13.39 8.64 -3.84
CA LEU A 251 13.25 7.73 -4.97
C LEU A 251 12.07 6.80 -4.71
N ARG A 252 11.55 6.18 -5.78
CA ARG A 252 10.47 5.22 -5.70
C ARG A 252 10.86 3.91 -6.37
N PHE A 253 10.55 2.79 -5.74
CA PHE A 253 10.79 1.45 -6.24
C PHE A 253 9.56 0.57 -6.00
N ASP A 254 8.77 0.36 -7.04
CA ASP A 254 7.61 -0.54 -7.01
C ASP A 254 7.52 -1.37 -8.30
N GLY A 255 6.47 -2.18 -8.38
CA GLY A 255 6.26 -3.12 -9.48
C GLY A 255 6.15 -2.44 -10.86
N LYS A 256 5.81 -1.16 -10.94
CA LYS A 256 5.55 -0.44 -12.20
C LYS A 256 6.82 -0.10 -12.99
N LEU A 257 7.99 -0.14 -12.34
CA LEU A 257 9.26 0.16 -13.00
C LEU A 257 9.73 -0.99 -13.89
N ALA A 258 10.17 -0.65 -15.10
CA ALA A 258 10.88 -1.58 -15.98
C ALA A 258 12.27 -1.93 -15.42
N GLN A 259 12.82 -3.08 -15.80
CA GLN A 259 14.09 -3.59 -15.25
C GLN A 259 15.25 -2.57 -15.32
N ASN A 260 15.43 -1.91 -16.47
CA ASN A 260 16.47 -0.88 -16.64
C ASN A 260 16.28 0.32 -15.69
N GLN A 261 15.04 0.69 -15.39
CA GLN A 261 14.73 1.78 -14.47
C GLN A 261 14.98 1.35 -13.01
N ARG A 262 14.67 0.10 -12.65
CA ARG A 262 14.97 -0.47 -11.33
C ARG A 262 16.45 -0.38 -11.01
N GLU A 263 17.30 -0.78 -11.94
CA GLU A 263 18.76 -0.70 -11.77
C GLU A 263 19.26 0.73 -11.61
N ARG A 264 18.74 1.67 -12.41
CA ARG A 264 19.07 3.10 -12.29
C ARG A 264 18.69 3.66 -10.92
N VAL A 265 17.48 3.36 -10.43
CA VAL A 265 17.00 3.82 -9.11
C VAL A 265 17.88 3.25 -8.00
N LEU A 266 18.25 1.97 -8.06
CA LEU A 266 19.12 1.36 -7.04
C LEU A 266 20.54 1.92 -7.08
N LYS A 267 21.09 2.16 -8.27
CA LYS A 267 22.40 2.81 -8.43
C LYS A 267 22.37 4.22 -7.87
N GLU A 268 21.36 5.02 -8.22
CA GLU A 268 21.18 6.37 -7.70
C GLU A 268 20.99 6.37 -6.17
N PHE A 269 20.23 5.41 -5.63
CA PHE A 269 20.04 5.28 -4.19
C PHE A 269 21.32 4.84 -3.47
N ASN A 270 22.18 4.02 -4.08
CA ASN A 270 23.43 3.58 -3.47
C ASN A 270 24.52 4.67 -3.55
N ASP A 271 24.71 5.28 -4.71
CA ASP A 271 25.83 6.17 -5.02
C ASP A 271 25.50 7.66 -4.78
N GLY A 272 24.24 8.05 -4.92
CA GLY A 272 23.81 9.44 -4.84
C GLY A 272 23.68 9.95 -3.39
N ASN A 273 23.92 11.25 -3.20
CA ASN A 273 23.81 11.90 -1.89
C ASN A 273 22.60 12.84 -1.75
N GLN A 274 21.90 13.14 -2.84
CA GLN A 274 20.77 14.08 -2.85
C GLN A 274 19.45 13.45 -2.40
N LYS A 275 19.22 12.18 -2.75
CA LYS A 275 17.97 11.47 -2.47
C LYS A 275 18.17 10.44 -1.36
N ALA A 276 17.90 10.85 -0.12
CA ALA A 276 18.17 10.05 1.06
C ALA A 276 17.04 9.06 1.43
N VAL A 277 15.87 9.18 0.79
CA VAL A 277 14.69 8.35 1.07
C VAL A 277 14.34 7.47 -0.12
N LEU A 278 14.07 6.18 0.10
CA LEU A 278 13.53 5.27 -0.90
C LEU A 278 12.13 4.80 -0.47
N LEU A 279 11.11 5.17 -1.24
CA LEU A 279 9.76 4.64 -1.12
C LEU A 279 9.70 3.27 -1.83
N MET A 280 9.45 2.20 -1.09
CA MET A 280 9.47 0.85 -1.67
C MET A 280 8.22 0.06 -1.29
N SER A 281 7.62 -0.61 -2.28
CA SER A 281 6.53 -1.55 -1.97
C SER A 281 7.10 -2.79 -1.27
N LEU A 282 6.41 -3.29 -0.22
CA LEU A 282 6.90 -4.44 0.54
C LEU A 282 7.08 -5.70 -0.34
N ARG A 283 6.21 -5.88 -1.35
CA ARG A 283 6.31 -6.97 -2.34
C ARG A 283 7.58 -6.86 -3.20
N ALA A 284 7.98 -5.65 -3.58
CA ALA A 284 9.21 -5.42 -4.35
C ALA A 284 10.49 -5.66 -3.54
N GLY A 285 10.41 -5.68 -2.20
CA GLY A 285 11.54 -6.00 -1.32
C GLY A 285 11.87 -7.50 -1.22
N GLY A 286 11.03 -8.39 -1.74
CA GLY A 286 11.20 -9.85 -1.66
C GLY A 286 12.12 -10.43 -2.73
N VAL A 287 12.45 -9.68 -3.78
CA VAL A 287 13.44 -10.09 -4.80
C VAL A 287 14.84 -9.75 -4.30
N GLY A 288 15.87 -10.50 -4.69
CA GLY A 288 17.23 -10.46 -4.12
C GLY A 288 18.01 -9.15 -4.28
N LEU A 289 17.51 -8.05 -3.74
CA LEU A 289 18.10 -6.71 -3.80
C LEU A 289 19.14 -6.52 -2.70
N ASN A 290 20.21 -5.79 -3.03
CA ASN A 290 21.17 -5.30 -2.05
C ASN A 290 20.81 -3.85 -1.70
N LEU A 291 20.38 -3.62 -0.46
CA LEU A 291 19.96 -2.32 0.05
C LEU A 291 20.80 -1.88 1.26
N THR A 292 22.03 -2.37 1.36
CA THR A 292 22.96 -2.10 2.47
C THR A 292 23.37 -0.62 2.59
N ALA A 293 23.12 0.21 1.58
CA ALA A 293 23.32 1.66 1.66
C ALA A 293 22.37 2.35 2.67
N ALA A 294 21.22 1.74 2.96
CA ALA A 294 20.31 2.22 3.99
C ALA A 294 20.68 1.71 5.38
N SER A 295 20.40 2.52 6.39
CA SER A 295 20.54 2.14 7.80
C SER A 295 19.28 2.44 8.63
N ASN A 296 18.26 3.04 8.01
CA ASN A 296 16.96 3.27 8.64
C ASN A 296 15.87 2.60 7.81
N VAL A 297 14.98 1.90 8.49
CA VAL A 297 13.85 1.20 7.90
C VAL A 297 12.57 1.69 8.58
N PHE A 298 11.60 2.11 7.79
CA PHE A 298 10.28 2.52 8.23
C PHE A 298 9.27 1.53 7.67
N LEU A 299 8.68 0.70 8.52
CA LEU A 299 7.59 -0.20 8.14
C LEU A 299 6.28 0.52 8.46
N MET A 300 5.64 1.08 7.43
CA MET A 300 4.47 1.95 7.63
C MET A 300 3.21 1.18 7.96
N ASP A 301 3.12 -0.09 7.58
CA ASP A 301 1.97 -0.93 7.83
C ASP A 301 2.36 -2.37 8.16
N PRO A 302 1.71 -2.98 9.17
CA PRO A 302 2.01 -4.35 9.57
C PRO A 302 1.51 -5.36 8.53
N TRP A 303 2.29 -6.42 8.31
CA TRP A 303 1.95 -7.50 7.39
C TRP A 303 1.47 -8.75 8.13
N TRP A 304 0.49 -9.46 7.60
CA TRP A 304 -0.07 -10.67 8.23
C TRP A 304 0.97 -11.73 8.61
N ASN A 305 2.01 -11.87 7.78
CA ASN A 305 3.11 -12.80 8.01
C ASN A 305 4.40 -12.00 8.37
N PRO A 306 4.85 -12.03 9.63
CA PRO A 306 6.08 -11.34 10.05
C PRO A 306 7.32 -11.70 9.23
N ALA A 307 7.38 -12.92 8.67
CA ALA A 307 8.51 -13.37 7.87
C ALA A 307 8.73 -12.51 6.61
N VAL A 308 7.67 -11.91 6.06
CA VAL A 308 7.78 -11.02 4.89
C VAL A 308 8.47 -9.71 5.26
N GLU A 309 8.15 -9.13 6.42
CA GLU A 309 8.84 -7.95 6.96
C GLU A 309 10.31 -8.27 7.24
N GLU A 310 10.56 -9.42 7.86
CA GLU A 310 11.92 -9.87 8.17
C GLU A 310 12.75 -10.03 6.89
N GLN A 311 12.20 -10.67 5.85
CA GLN A 311 12.86 -10.82 4.56
C GLN A 311 13.21 -9.48 3.91
N ALA A 312 12.33 -8.48 4.02
CA ALA A 312 12.59 -7.13 3.53
C ALA A 312 13.71 -6.44 4.33
N ILE A 313 13.70 -6.55 5.67
CA ILE A 313 14.77 -6.04 6.54
C ILE A 313 16.10 -6.73 6.23
N MET A 314 16.09 -8.03 5.93
CA MET A 314 17.30 -8.78 5.60
C MET A 314 18.01 -8.20 4.37
N ARG A 315 17.32 -7.54 3.42
CA ARG A 315 17.97 -6.88 2.27
C ARG A 315 18.88 -5.72 2.66
N ILE A 316 18.67 -5.16 3.85
CA ILE A 316 19.35 -3.98 4.40
C ILE A 316 20.35 -4.42 5.47
N HIS A 317 19.92 -5.29 6.37
CA HIS A 317 20.79 -6.01 7.29
C HIS A 317 21.36 -7.27 6.62
N TRP A 318 22.16 -7.02 5.58
CA TRP A 318 22.82 -8.02 4.75
C TRP A 318 24.36 -7.92 4.87
N ILE A 319 25.05 -8.92 4.32
CA ILE A 319 26.52 -8.91 4.18
C ILE A 319 26.94 -7.62 3.45
N GLY A 320 27.84 -6.85 4.07
CA GLY A 320 28.30 -5.55 3.58
C GLY A 320 27.71 -4.35 4.34
N GLN A 321 26.74 -4.56 5.23
CA GLN A 321 26.24 -3.51 6.12
C GLN A 321 27.32 -3.06 7.12
N LYS A 322 27.55 -1.75 7.22
CA LYS A 322 28.58 -1.14 8.08
C LYS A 322 28.00 -0.36 9.26
N ARG A 323 26.70 -0.08 9.25
CA ARG A 323 25.99 0.71 10.26
C ARG A 323 24.93 -0.13 10.95
N THR A 324 24.70 0.16 12.22
CA THR A 324 23.52 -0.34 12.94
C THR A 324 22.26 -0.01 12.15
N VAL A 325 21.41 -1.03 11.93
CA VAL A 325 20.16 -0.87 11.19
C VAL A 325 19.05 -0.59 12.20
N THR A 326 18.43 0.58 12.12
CA THR A 326 17.27 0.91 12.96
C THR A 326 15.98 0.68 12.18
N VAL A 327 15.13 -0.23 12.66
CA VAL A 327 13.83 -0.57 12.11
C VAL A 327 12.73 0.04 12.97
N ARG A 328 11.84 0.82 12.38
CA ARG A 328 10.70 1.45 13.05
C ARG A 328 9.40 0.93 12.46
N LYS A 329 8.61 0.23 13.27
CA LYS A 329 7.30 -0.34 12.90
C LYS A 329 6.18 0.58 13.37
N PHE A 330 5.41 1.14 12.45
CA PHE A 330 4.35 2.09 12.77
C PHE A 330 3.05 1.32 13.03
N ILE A 331 2.49 1.50 14.22
CA ILE A 331 1.24 0.87 14.64
C ILE A 331 0.32 1.96 15.18
N VAL A 332 -0.93 1.99 14.71
CA VAL A 332 -1.96 2.90 15.25
C VAL A 332 -2.64 2.22 16.44
N LYS A 333 -2.64 2.89 17.60
CA LYS A 333 -3.31 2.42 18.82
C LYS A 333 -4.80 2.29 18.64
N ASP A 334 -5.42 1.39 19.40
CA ASP A 334 -6.88 1.21 19.45
C ASP A 334 -7.52 0.84 18.10
N THR A 335 -6.71 0.33 17.16
CA THR A 335 -7.17 -0.09 15.84
C THR A 335 -6.90 -1.56 15.53
N VAL A 336 -7.37 -2.00 14.36
CA VAL A 336 -7.10 -3.32 13.79
C VAL A 336 -5.60 -3.64 13.67
N GLU A 337 -4.71 -2.65 13.58
CA GLU A 337 -3.27 -2.89 13.48
C GLU A 337 -2.66 -3.45 14.77
N GLU A 338 -3.07 -2.90 15.92
CA GLU A 338 -2.66 -3.41 17.23
C GLU A 338 -3.20 -4.82 17.45
N ARG A 339 -4.46 -5.07 17.08
CA ARG A 339 -5.08 -6.41 17.15
C ARG A 339 -4.37 -7.40 16.23
N LEU A 340 -3.94 -6.95 15.06
CA LEU A 340 -3.15 -7.76 14.13
C LEU A 340 -1.81 -8.18 14.76
N GLN A 341 -1.13 -7.27 15.48
CA GLN A 341 0.09 -7.58 16.20
C GLN A 341 -0.16 -8.65 17.30
N GLN A 342 -1.28 -8.56 18.01
CA GLN A 342 -1.68 -9.57 18.99
C GLN A 342 -1.94 -10.94 18.34
N VAL A 343 -2.61 -10.96 17.18
CA VAL A 343 -2.82 -12.19 16.39
C VAL A 343 -1.50 -12.80 15.93
N GLN A 344 -0.55 -11.98 15.44
CA GLN A 344 0.78 -12.46 15.06
C GLN A 344 1.53 -13.07 16.25
N ALA A 345 1.52 -12.41 17.41
CA ALA A 345 2.19 -12.90 18.61
C ALA A 345 1.57 -14.21 19.10
N ARG A 346 0.24 -14.38 18.94
CA ARG A 346 -0.45 -15.64 19.22
C ARG A 346 -0.02 -16.73 18.24
N LYS A 347 0.04 -16.44 16.93
CA LYS A 347 0.52 -17.39 15.91
C LYS A 347 1.94 -17.87 16.20
N GLN A 348 2.85 -16.95 16.52
CA GLN A 348 4.24 -17.31 16.83
C GLN A 348 4.34 -18.27 18.02
N ARG A 349 3.49 -18.10 19.04
CA ARG A 349 3.40 -19.03 20.18
C ARG A 349 2.81 -20.40 19.83
N MET A 350 1.95 -20.47 18.81
CA MET A 350 1.26 -21.70 18.40
C MET A 350 2.01 -22.54 17.35
N ILE A 351 3.22 -22.16 16.92
CA ILE A 351 4.00 -22.87 15.86
C ILE A 351 4.55 -24.26 16.31
N ALA A 352 4.19 -24.76 17.49
CA ALA A 352 4.56 -26.09 17.97
C ALA A 352 3.38 -27.08 17.86
N GLY A 353 3.20 -27.72 16.70
CA GLY A 353 2.28 -28.87 16.56
C GLY A 353 1.80 -29.13 15.13
N ALA A 354 1.55 -30.39 14.81
CA ALA A 354 0.76 -30.76 13.63
C ALA A 354 -0.72 -30.54 13.96
N LEU A 355 -1.37 -29.59 13.29
CA LEU A 355 -2.79 -29.27 13.46
C LEU A 355 -3.62 -30.00 12.42
N THR A 356 -4.83 -30.41 12.81
CA THR A 356 -5.85 -30.92 11.90
C THR A 356 -6.53 -29.80 11.11
N ASP A 357 -7.15 -30.11 9.98
CA ASP A 357 -7.86 -29.11 9.15
C ASP A 357 -9.01 -28.40 9.89
N GLU A 358 -9.67 -29.10 10.83
CA GLU A 358 -10.75 -28.52 11.63
C GLU A 358 -10.23 -27.52 12.67
N GLU A 359 -9.11 -27.84 13.32
CA GLU A 359 -8.39 -26.91 14.22
C GLU A 359 -7.87 -25.68 13.47
N VAL A 360 -7.39 -25.84 12.23
CA VAL A 360 -6.96 -24.72 11.39
C VAL A 360 -8.16 -23.82 11.04
N ARG A 361 -9.32 -24.41 10.74
CA ARG A 361 -10.54 -23.65 10.43
C ARG A 361 -11.07 -22.89 11.65
N SER A 362 -11.13 -23.53 12.81
CA SER A 362 -11.60 -22.89 14.04
C SER A 362 -10.66 -21.77 14.49
N ALA A 363 -9.34 -22.01 14.45
CA ALA A 363 -8.33 -20.99 14.72
C ALA A 363 -8.46 -19.79 13.78
N ARG A 364 -8.69 -20.02 12.48
CA ARG A 364 -8.88 -18.93 11.51
C ARG A 364 -10.12 -18.08 11.82
N ILE A 365 -11.24 -18.69 12.21
CA ILE A 365 -12.44 -17.94 12.61
C ILE A 365 -12.18 -17.14 13.88
N GLU A 366 -11.48 -17.72 14.85
CA GLU A 366 -11.14 -17.05 16.10
C GLU A 366 -10.22 -15.85 15.87
N GLU A 367 -9.21 -15.98 15.02
CA GLU A 367 -8.33 -14.89 14.59
C GLU A 367 -9.12 -13.74 13.96
N LEU A 368 -10.06 -14.05 13.06
CA LEU A 368 -10.93 -13.02 12.47
C LEU A 368 -11.77 -12.33 13.55
N LYS A 369 -12.38 -13.10 14.46
CA LYS A 369 -13.14 -12.54 15.59
C LYS A 369 -12.28 -11.61 16.44
N MET A 370 -11.02 -11.95 16.72
CA MET A 370 -10.11 -11.10 17.49
C MET A 370 -9.87 -9.73 16.85
N LEU A 371 -9.87 -9.64 15.53
CA LEU A 371 -9.64 -8.38 14.80
C LEU A 371 -10.85 -7.44 14.86
N PHE A 372 -12.06 -7.98 15.01
CA PHE A 372 -13.32 -7.24 15.07
C PHE A 372 -13.86 -7.07 16.50
N ARG A 373 -13.08 -7.41 17.54
CA ARG A 373 -13.51 -7.22 18.94
C ARG A 373 -13.79 -5.76 19.27
#